data_AF-A0A843HH46-F1
#
_entry.id   AF-A0A843HH46-F1
#
_cell.length_a   1.000
_cell.length_b   1.000
_cell.length_c   1.000
_cell.angle_alpha   90.00
_cell.angle_beta   90.00
_cell.angle_gamma   90.00
#
_symmetry.space_group_name_H-M   'P 1'
#
loop_
_entity.id
_entity.type
_entity.pdbx_description
1 polymer ?
#
loop_
_entity_poly.entity_id
_entity_poly.type
_entity_poly.pdbx_seq_one_letter_code
_entity_poly.pdbx_strand_id
1 'polypeptide(L)'
;MYKSQFENLCYDLYKIEWLSEHISKECLRETVKDYYRDLPFEDPDYSLEDYLADNAFYNKQCYACKDEFLENEFQDPEYMQDLLSEQGLINEYEKYMRLHRKR
;
A
#
# COMPACT_ATOMS: atom_id res chain seq x y z
N MET A 1 5.73 1.64 -18.88
CA MET A 1 4.71 1.08 -17.96
C MET A 1 3.36 1.71 -18.26
N TYR A 2 2.23 0.97 -18.17
CA TYR A 2 0.91 1.59 -18.25
C TYR A 2 0.63 2.40 -16.98
N LYS A 3 -0.22 3.45 -17.07
CA LYS A 3 -0.59 4.34 -15.96
C LYS A 3 -0.96 3.55 -14.69
N SER A 4 -1.90 2.60 -14.82
CA SER A 4 -2.38 1.77 -13.71
C SER A 4 -1.31 0.85 -13.13
N GLN A 5 -0.37 0.37 -13.95
CA GLN A 5 0.71 -0.49 -13.49
C GLN A 5 1.70 0.30 -12.62
N PHE A 6 2.06 1.52 -13.02
CA PHE A 6 3.00 2.35 -12.25
C PHE A 6 2.40 2.79 -10.91
N GLU A 7 1.11 3.17 -10.90
CA GLU A 7 0.38 3.45 -9.66
C GLU A 7 0.33 2.24 -8.73
N ASN A 8 0.09 1.03 -9.26
CA ASN A 8 0.11 -0.20 -8.46
C ASN A 8 1.49 -0.46 -7.86
N LEU A 9 2.56 -0.31 -8.65
CA LEU A 9 3.93 -0.46 -8.16
C LEU A 9 4.22 0.50 -7.00
N CYS A 10 3.86 1.78 -7.16
CA CYS A 10 4.07 2.78 -6.11
C CYS A 10 3.26 2.47 -4.85
N TYR A 11 2.02 2.01 -5.00
CA TYR A 11 1.17 1.63 -3.89
C TYR A 11 1.69 0.37 -3.16
N ASP A 12 2.21 -0.62 -3.89
CA ASP A 12 2.81 -1.80 -3.28
C ASP A 12 4.09 -1.47 -2.50
N LEU A 13 4.92 -0.56 -3.02
CA LEU A 13 6.09 -0.04 -2.29
C LEU A 13 5.67 0.74 -1.04
N TYR A 14 4.65 1.60 -1.15
CA TYR A 14 4.07 2.33 -0.02
C TYR A 14 3.64 1.38 1.09
N LYS A 15 2.91 0.31 0.78
CA LYS A 15 2.49 -0.69 1.77
C LYS A 15 3.70 -1.32 2.46
N ILE A 16 4.75 -1.67 1.73
CA ILE A 16 5.95 -2.28 2.31
C ILE A 16 6.63 -1.33 3.29
N GLU A 17 6.84 -0.08 2.90
CA GLU A 17 7.48 0.93 3.76
C GLU A 17 6.62 1.18 5.00
N TRP A 18 5.32 1.43 4.81
CA TRP A 18 4.38 1.69 5.90
C TRP A 18 4.34 0.53 6.91
N LEU A 19 4.30 -0.71 6.43
CA LEU A 19 4.37 -1.90 7.28
C LEU A 19 5.67 -1.95 8.08
N SER A 20 6.80 -1.64 7.46
CA SER A 20 8.10 -1.69 8.13
C SER A 20 8.24 -0.67 9.25
N GLU A 21 7.59 0.49 9.10
CA GLU A 21 7.63 1.59 10.08
C GLU A 21 6.59 1.43 11.19
N HIS A 22 5.40 0.91 10.87
CA HIS A 22 4.25 0.95 11.78
C HIS A 22 3.92 -0.41 12.39
N ILE A 23 4.20 -1.52 11.68
CA ILE A 23 3.78 -2.85 12.09
C ILE A 23 4.98 -3.70 12.50
N SER A 24 5.03 -4.02 13.79
CA SER A 24 6.00 -5.01 14.28
C SER A 24 5.71 -6.40 13.70
N LYS A 25 6.76 -7.22 13.60
CA LYS A 25 6.62 -8.63 13.19
C LYS A 25 5.65 -9.42 14.09
N GLU A 26 5.52 -9.03 15.36
CA GLU A 26 4.59 -9.65 16.30
C GLU A 26 3.14 -9.26 15.98
N CYS A 27 2.86 -7.98 15.75
CA CYS A 27 1.55 -7.51 15.31
C CYS A 27 1.11 -8.20 14.00
N LEU A 28 2.02 -8.33 13.04
CA LEU A 28 1.73 -9.06 11.79
C LEU A 28 1.38 -10.53 12.06
N ARG A 29 2.13 -11.21 12.94
CA ARG A 29 1.86 -12.60 13.32
C ARG A 29 0.50 -12.77 14.00
N GLU A 30 0.14 -11.88 14.92
CA GLU A 30 -1.18 -11.93 15.56
C GLU A 30 -2.30 -11.67 14.56
N THR A 31 -2.12 -10.72 13.65
CA THR A 31 -3.08 -10.45 12.57
C THR A 31 -3.34 -11.68 11.70
N VAL A 32 -2.28 -12.39 11.30
CA VAL A 32 -2.42 -13.64 10.53
C VAL A 32 -3.14 -14.72 11.33
N LYS A 33 -2.88 -14.84 12.64
CA LYS A 33 -3.60 -15.79 13.49
C LYS A 33 -5.08 -15.45 13.62
N ASP A 34 -5.41 -14.17 13.74
CA ASP A 34 -6.80 -13.72 13.83
C ASP A 34 -7.53 -13.98 12.50
N TYR A 35 -6.91 -13.69 11.35
CA TYR A 35 -7.44 -14.07 10.04
C TYR A 35 -7.77 -15.57 9.95
N TYR A 36 -6.83 -16.46 10.29
CA TYR A 36 -7.09 -17.91 10.22
C TYR A 36 -8.06 -18.42 11.29
N ARG A 37 -8.29 -17.67 12.38
CA ARG A 37 -9.30 -17.99 13.40
C ARG A 37 -10.69 -17.58 12.95
N ASP A 38 -10.78 -16.43 12.30
CA ASP A 38 -12.03 -15.79 11.89
C ASP A 38 -12.43 -16.12 10.45
N LEU A 39 -11.60 -16.91 9.74
CA LEU A 39 -11.82 -17.33 8.36
C LEU A 39 -13.26 -17.80 8.16
N PRO A 40 -14.04 -17.12 7.30
CA PRO A 40 -15.40 -17.53 7.03
C PRO A 40 -15.36 -18.88 6.32
N PHE A 41 -15.95 -19.91 6.94
CA PHE A 41 -16.06 -21.24 6.33
C PHE A 41 -16.80 -21.24 4.97
N GLU A 42 -17.52 -20.16 4.68
CA GLU A 42 -18.38 -20.02 3.50
C GLU A 42 -17.71 -19.31 2.32
N ASP A 43 -16.55 -18.68 2.51
CA ASP A 43 -15.83 -17.99 1.44
C ASP A 43 -14.38 -18.49 1.31
N PRO A 44 -14.14 -19.47 0.43
CA PRO A 44 -12.80 -20.04 0.22
C PRO A 44 -11.84 -19.08 -0.48
N ASP A 45 -12.35 -18.00 -1.10
CA ASP A 45 -11.55 -17.03 -1.83
C ASP A 45 -11.22 -15.78 -1.00
N TYR A 46 -11.74 -15.67 0.24
CA TYR A 46 -11.49 -14.55 1.14
C TYR A 46 -10.02 -14.50 1.58
N SER A 47 -9.29 -13.52 1.06
CA SER A 47 -7.84 -13.40 1.26
C SER A 47 -7.46 -12.65 2.56
N LEU A 48 -6.18 -12.68 2.92
CA LEU A 48 -5.67 -11.88 4.04
C LEU A 48 -5.80 -10.38 3.76
N GLU A 49 -5.62 -9.94 2.51
CA GLU A 49 -5.87 -8.57 2.10
C GLU A 49 -7.33 -8.14 2.33
N ASP A 50 -8.30 -9.02 2.05
CA ASP A 50 -9.71 -8.73 2.31
C ASP A 50 -9.99 -8.61 3.82
N TYR A 51 -9.41 -9.52 4.62
CA TYR A 51 -9.48 -9.43 6.08
C TYR A 51 -8.91 -8.14 6.64
N LEU A 52 -7.76 -7.70 6.13
CA LEU A 52 -7.12 -6.45 6.54
C LEU A 52 -7.95 -5.23 6.14
N ALA A 53 -8.64 -5.28 5.00
CA ALA A 53 -9.55 -4.21 4.57
C ALA A 53 -10.74 -4.06 5.54
N ASP A 54 -11.25 -5.17 6.07
CA ASP A 54 -12.39 -5.19 6.98
C ASP A 54 -12.01 -4.91 8.45
N ASN A 55 -10.81 -5.36 8.88
CA ASN A 55 -10.46 -5.45 10.30
C ASN A 55 -9.19 -4.69 10.71
N ALA A 56 -8.41 -4.17 9.75
CA ALA A 56 -7.08 -3.58 9.96
C ALA A 56 -6.06 -4.57 10.57
N PHE A 57 -4.83 -4.11 10.81
CA PHE A 57 -3.83 -4.89 11.56
C PHE A 57 -4.19 -4.98 13.04
N TYR A 58 -3.58 -5.95 13.72
CA TYR A 58 -3.56 -6.01 15.18
C TYR A 58 -3.18 -4.63 15.78
N ASN A 59 -3.97 -4.16 16.75
CA ASN A 59 -4.01 -2.76 17.27
C ASN A 59 -4.75 -1.72 16.40
N LYS A 60 -5.55 -2.15 15.42
CA LYS A 60 -6.42 -1.29 14.60
C LYS A 60 -5.69 -0.25 13.75
N GLN A 61 -4.46 -0.54 13.33
CA GLN A 61 -3.72 0.30 12.40
C GLN A 61 -3.88 -0.24 10.98
N CYS A 62 -3.94 0.62 9.97
CA CYS A 62 -3.95 0.24 8.55
C CYS A 62 -3.24 1.30 7.71
N TYR A 63 -2.73 0.89 6.55
CA TYR A 63 -2.29 1.82 5.53
C TYR A 63 -3.50 2.42 4.79
N ALA A 64 -3.30 3.59 4.17
CA ALA A 64 -4.30 4.25 3.35
C ALA A 64 -4.75 3.35 2.19
N CYS A 65 -5.99 3.49 1.75
CA CYS A 65 -6.44 2.80 0.54
C CYS A 65 -5.75 3.38 -0.69
N LYS A 66 -5.79 2.67 -1.82
CA LYS A 66 -5.07 3.11 -3.04
C LYS A 66 -5.50 4.50 -3.49
N ASP A 67 -6.79 4.80 -3.48
CA ASP A 67 -7.29 6.10 -3.93
C ASP A 67 -6.81 7.23 -3.00
N GLU A 68 -6.85 7.01 -1.68
CA GLU A 68 -6.34 7.96 -0.68
C GLU A 68 -4.84 8.18 -0.83
N PHE A 69 -4.06 7.12 -1.03
CA PHE A 69 -2.62 7.22 -1.33
C PHE A 69 -2.35 8.04 -2.59
N LEU A 70 -3.10 7.79 -3.66
CA LEU A 70 -2.93 8.49 -4.94
C LEU A 70 -3.27 9.99 -4.85
N GLU A 71 -4.21 10.35 -3.98
CA GLU A 71 -4.63 11.74 -3.75
C GLU A 71 -3.72 12.50 -2.78
N ASN A 72 -3.01 11.80 -1.90
CA ASN A 72 -2.16 12.40 -0.87
C ASN A 72 -0.67 12.09 -1.10
N GLU A 73 -0.13 11.02 -0.51
CA GLU A 73 1.31 10.71 -0.48
C GLU A 73 1.92 10.64 -1.89
N PHE A 74 1.19 10.10 -2.86
CA PHE A 74 1.65 10.03 -4.25
C PHE A 74 1.82 11.42 -4.91
N GLN A 75 1.08 12.43 -4.44
CA GLN A 75 1.20 13.82 -4.93
C GLN A 75 2.37 14.57 -4.31
N ASP A 76 3.00 14.03 -3.26
CA ASP A 76 4.16 14.60 -2.59
C ASP A 76 5.46 14.12 -3.27
N PRO A 77 6.18 15.01 -3.99
CA PRO A 77 7.39 14.61 -4.71
C PRO A 77 8.56 14.26 -3.80
N GLU A 78 8.62 14.80 -2.57
CA GLU A 78 9.70 14.49 -1.63
C GLU A 78 9.49 13.09 -1.08
N TYR A 79 8.28 12.80 -0.60
CA TYR A 79 7.89 11.46 -0.14
C TYR A 79 8.14 10.39 -1.21
N MET A 80 7.69 10.65 -2.45
CA MET A 80 7.84 9.69 -3.54
C MET A 80 9.29 9.48 -3.99
N GLN A 81 10.16 10.48 -3.84
CA GLN A 81 11.59 10.30 -4.12
C GLN A 81 12.24 9.38 -3.09
N ASP A 82 11.92 9.56 -1.82
CA ASP A 82 12.41 8.71 -0.73
C ASP A 82 11.88 7.28 -0.87
N LEU A 83 10.57 7.12 -1.12
CA LEU A 83 9.94 5.81 -1.29
C LEU A 83 10.53 5.03 -2.48
N LEU A 84 10.72 5.69 -3.63
CA LEU A 84 11.20 5.00 -4.83
C LEU A 84 12.69 4.70 -4.77
N SER A 85 13.50 5.61 -4.21
CA SER A 85 14.96 5.54 -3.98
C SER A 85 15.86 5.29 -5.21
N GLU A 86 15.35 4.64 -6.25
CA GLU A 86 16.02 4.32 -7.49
C GLU A 86 15.77 5.43 -8.53
N GLN A 87 16.86 6.00 -9.05
CA GLN A 87 16.78 7.10 -10.03
C GLN A 87 15.94 6.77 -11.27
N GLY A 88 15.91 5.50 -11.71
CA GLY A 88 15.08 5.06 -12.82
C GLY A 88 13.60 5.27 -12.55
N LEU A 89 13.12 4.82 -11.38
CA LEU A 89 11.74 4.96 -10.95
C LEU A 89 11.37 6.41 -10.65
N ILE A 90 12.29 7.19 -10.07
CA ILE A 90 12.08 8.63 -9.85
C ILE A 90 11.85 9.36 -11.18
N ASN A 91 12.65 9.06 -12.21
CA ASN A 91 12.46 9.64 -13.54
C ASN A 91 11.10 9.24 -14.17
N GLU A 92 10.65 8.01 -13.93
CA GLU A 92 9.32 7.57 -14.37
C GLU A 92 8.20 8.32 -13.63
N TYR A 93 8.34 8.51 -12.32
CA TYR A 93 7.42 9.29 -11.50
C TYR A 93 7.34 10.75 -11.97
N GLU A 94 8.46 11.43 -12.18
CA GLU A 94 8.46 12.79 -12.70
C GLU A 94 7.76 12.89 -14.05
N LYS A 95 8.02 11.93 -14.95
CA LYS A 95 7.37 11.86 -16.26
C LYS A 95 5.86 11.64 -16.10
N TYR A 96 5.46 10.73 -15.21
CA TYR A 96 4.06 10.49 -14.87
C TYR A 96 3.39 11.79 -14.42
N MET A 97 4.00 12.51 -13.47
CA MET A 97 3.46 13.76 -12.92
C MET A 97 3.33 14.83 -13.99
N ARG A 98 4.31 14.98 -14.90
CA ARG A 98 4.20 15.94 -16.02
C ARG A 98 3.05 15.64 -16.99
N LEU A 99 2.71 14.36 -17.17
CA LEU A 99 1.68 13.92 -18.12
C LEU A 99 0.26 13.91 -17.54
N HIS A 100 0.14 13.73 -16.22
CA HIS A 100 -1.14 13.46 -15.56
C HIS A 100 -1.57 14.51 -14.52
N ARG A 101 -0.70 15.44 -14.13
CA ARG A 101 -1.09 16.54 -13.26
C ARG A 101 -2.03 17.48 -14.02
N LYS A 102 -3.30 17.51 -13.61
CA LYS A 102 -4.26 18.49 -14.12
C LYS A 102 -3.76 19.89 -13.72
N ARG A 103 -3.74 20.80 -14.71
CA ARG A 103 -3.61 22.23 -14.46
C ARG A 103 -4.80 22.75 -13.65
#